data_AF-A0A2T3ZJ50-F1
#
_entry.id   AF-A0A2T3ZJ50-F1
#
_cell.length_a   1.000
_cell.length_b   1.000
_cell.length_c   1.000
_cell.angle_alpha   90.00
_cell.angle_beta   90.00
_cell.angle_gamma   90.00
#
_symmetry.space_group_name_H-M   'P 1'
#
loop_
_entity.id
_entity.type
_entity.pdbx_description
1 polymer ?
#
loop_
_entity_poly.entity_id
_entity_poly.type
_entity_poly.pdbx_seq_one_letter_code
_entity_poly.pdbx_strand_id
1 'polypeptide(L)' 'RKLACRLCQKRKKKCNRKSPCSMCIKLKVVCQPSTPAPTRKRRQSTKDLFARLAWCEEQLRR' A
#
# COMPACT_ATOMS: atom_id res chain seq x y z
N ARG A 1 12.37 4.76 0.48
CA ARG A 1 12.42 4.55 1.96
C ARG A 1 12.45 3.04 2.25
N LYS A 2 13.48 2.48 2.90
CA LYS A 2 13.50 1.04 3.28
C LYS A 2 12.55 0.81 4.48
N LEU A 3 11.62 -0.13 4.33
CA LEU A 3 10.67 -0.49 5.39
C LEU A 3 11.33 -1.30 6.50
N ALA A 4 10.67 -1.39 7.66
CA ALA A 4 11.05 -2.37 8.67
C ALA A 4 10.90 -3.80 8.10
N CYS A 5 11.56 -4.79 8.69
CA CYS A 5 11.24 -6.18 8.39
C CYS A 5 9.90 -6.56 9.04
N ARG A 6 9.25 -7.61 8.55
CA ARG A 6 7.94 -8.08 9.03
C ARG A 6 7.94 -8.36 10.54
N LEU A 7 9.04 -8.92 11.05
CA LEU A 7 9.20 -9.24 12.47
C LEU A 7 9.26 -7.99 13.35
N CYS A 8 10.11 -7.03 13.01
CA CYS A 8 10.23 -5.78 13.78
C CYS A 8 8.96 -4.94 13.67
N GLN A 9 8.28 -4.97 12.53
CA GLN A 9 6.97 -4.34 12.35
C GLN A 9 5.93 -4.97 13.29
N LYS A 10 5.81 -6.31 13.33
CA LYS A 10 4.89 -7.03 14.23
C LYS A 10 5.19 -6.77 15.70
N ARG A 11 6.47 -6.75 16.08
CA ARG A 11 6.92 -6.49 17.47
C ARG A 11 6.91 -5.01 17.86
N LYS A 12 6.62 -4.10 16.91
CA LYS A 12 6.68 -2.64 17.10
C LYS A 12 8.03 -2.16 17.69
N LYS A 13 9.13 -2.81 17.31
CA LYS A 13 10.50 -2.43 17.72
C LYS A 13 11.24 -1.74 16.57
N LYS A 14 12.19 -0.87 16.91
CA LYS A 14 13.01 -0.15 15.92
C LYS A 14 13.80 -1.14 15.07
N CYS A 15 13.62 -1.09 13.75
CA CYS A 15 14.39 -1.89 12.80
C CYS A 15 15.62 -1.12 12.34
N ASN A 16 16.79 -1.78 12.31
CA ASN A 16 18.03 -1.24 11.78
C ASN A 16 18.07 -1.19 10.24
N ARG A 17 17.02 -1.68 9.56
CA ARG A 17 16.81 -1.65 8.10
C ARG A 17 17.95 -2.26 7.26
N LYS A 18 18.86 -3.02 7.88
CA LYS A 18 19.82 -3.92 7.23
C LYS A 18 19.13 -5.27 6.96
N SER A 19 19.52 -5.96 5.90
CA SER A 19 19.01 -7.29 5.55
C SER A 19 20.16 -8.28 5.64
N PRO A 20 20.26 -9.11 6.70
CA PRO A 20 19.34 -9.27 7.83
C PRO A 20 19.45 -8.18 8.92
N CYS A 21 18.37 -7.97 9.68
CA CYS A 21 18.33 -6.97 10.76
C CYS A 21 19.07 -7.48 12.01
N SER A 22 19.71 -6.62 12.81
CA SER A 22 20.46 -7.05 14.01
C SER A 22 19.63 -7.88 15.00
N MET A 23 18.34 -7.57 15.16
CA MET A 23 17.43 -8.36 16.01
C MET A 23 17.15 -9.75 15.41
N CYS A 24 16.99 -9.81 14.10
CA CYS A 24 16.73 -11.03 13.34
C CYS A 24 17.94 -11.98 13.44
N ILE A 25 19.16 -11.43 13.40
CA ILE A 25 20.42 -12.16 13.62
C ILE A 25 20.47 -12.72 15.05
N LYS A 26 20.24 -11.88 16.07
CA LYS A 26 20.25 -12.29 17.49
C LYS A 26 19.28 -13.43 17.78
N LEU A 27 18.11 -13.39 17.14
CA LEU A 27 17.05 -14.39 17.31
C LEU A 27 17.22 -15.62 16.41
N LYS A 28 18.22 -15.63 15.51
CA LYS A 28 18.44 -16.68 14.51
C LYS A 28 17.19 -16.98 13.67
N VAL A 29 16.44 -15.93 13.30
CA VAL A 29 15.22 -16.04 12.49
C VAL A 29 15.39 -15.40 11.12
N VAL A 30 14.65 -15.91 10.13
CA VAL A 30 14.67 -15.39 8.76
C VAL A 30 14.14 -13.96 8.71
N CYS A 31 14.98 -13.03 8.24
CA CYS A 31 14.62 -11.62 8.11
C CYS A 31 13.88 -11.35 6.79
N GLN A 32 12.55 -11.33 6.83
CA GLN A 32 11.74 -10.97 5.66
C GLN A 32 11.44 -9.46 5.62
N PRO A 33 11.74 -8.75 4.51
CA PRO A 33 11.36 -7.35 4.35
C PRO A 33 9.82 -7.19 4.36
N SER A 34 9.32 -6.10 4.96
CA SER A 34 7.90 -5.80 4.87
C SER A 34 7.54 -5.35 3.46
N THR A 35 6.46 -5.91 2.94
CA THR A 35 5.84 -5.45 1.70
C THR A 35 5.04 -4.18 2.01
N PRO A 36 5.21 -3.09 1.23
CA PRO A 36 4.34 -1.93 1.35
C PRO A 36 2.89 -2.34 1.15
N ALA A 37 1.96 -1.65 1.83
CA ALA A 37 0.55 -1.81 1.54
C ALA A 37 0.30 -1.47 0.06
N PRO A 38 -0.58 -2.23 -0.63
CA PRO A 38 -0.94 -1.89 -1.99
C PRO A 38 -1.48 -0.46 -2.04
N THR A 39 -1.10 0.28 -3.08
CA THR A 39 -1.63 1.63 -3.31
C THR A 39 -3.14 1.56 -3.38
N ARG A 40 -3.82 2.26 -2.46
CA ARG A 40 -5.27 2.39 -2.49
C ARG A 40 -5.63 3.23 -3.71
N LYS A 41 -6.39 2.67 -4.65
CA LYS A 41 -6.90 3.44 -5.80
C LYS A 41 -7.80 4.55 -5.26
N ARG A 42 -7.43 5.81 -5.51
CA ARG A 42 -8.26 6.97 -5.19
C ARG A 42 -9.54 6.87 -6.04
N ARG A 43 -10.72 7.01 -5.41
CA ARG A 43 -11.99 7.11 -6.14
C ARG A 43 -11.90 8.30 -7.09
N GLN A 44 -12.03 8.05 -8.39
CA GLN A 44 -12.02 9.10 -9.41
C GLN A 44 -13.45 9.63 -9.55
N SER A 45 -13.80 10.66 -8.77
CA SER A 45 -15.12 11.31 -8.78
C SER A 45 -15.54 11.79 -10.17
N THR A 46 -14.58 12.17 -11.00
CA THR A 46 -14.82 12.63 -12.37
C THR A 46 -15.39 11.55 -13.28
N LYS A 47 -15.05 10.26 -13.08
CA LYS A 47 -15.58 9.18 -13.93
C LYS A 47 -17.09 9.01 -13.80
N ASP A 48 -17.58 9.11 -12.57
CA ASP A 48 -19.01 9.03 -12.25
C ASP A 48 -19.75 10.25 -12.81
N LEU A 49 -19.13 11.44 -12.72
CA LEU A 49 -19.65 12.66 -13.32
C LEU A 49 -19.78 12.54 -14.84
N PHE A 50 -18.74 12.08 -15.54
CA PHE A 50 -18.78 11.89 -16.99
C PHE A 50 -19.82 10.85 -17.42
N ALA A 51 -19.98 9.75 -16.67
CA ALA A 51 -21.01 8.75 -16.95
C ALA A 51 -22.43 9.36 -16.87
N ARG A 52 -22.67 10.21 -15.87
CA ARG A 52 -23.95 10.91 -15.71
C ARG A 52 -24.18 11.95 -16.82
N LEU A 53 -23.15 12.70 -17.19
CA LEU A 53 -23.23 13.66 -18.29
C LEU A 53 -23.55 12.97 -19.62
N ALA A 54 -22.84 11.89 -19.95
CA ALA A 54 -23.08 11.12 -21.17
C ALA A 54 -24.51 10.57 -21.23
N TRP A 55 -25.03 10.08 -20.10
CA TRP A 55 -26.42 9.64 -20.02
C TRP A 55 -27.41 10.79 -20.26
N CYS A 56 -27.21 11.96 -19.64
CA CYS A 56 -28.06 13.13 -19.86
C CYS A 56 -28.02 13.60 -21.32
N GLU A 57 -26.83 13.65 -21.93
CA GLU A 57 -26.67 14.03 -23.33
C GLU A 57 -27.42 13.09 -24.27
N GLU A 58 -27.39 11.78 -24.01
CA GLU A 58 -28.15 10.79 -24.78
C GLU A 58 -29.66 11.01 -24.68
N GLN A 59 -30.16 11.33 -23.48
CA GLN A 59 -31.59 11.62 -23.29
C GLN A 59 -32.02 12.91 -24.00
N LEU A 60 -31.15 13.92 -24.11
CA LEU A 60 -31.45 15.19 -24.75
C LEU A 60 -31.34 15.15 -26.29
N ARG A 61 -30.64 14.15 -26.85
CA ARG A 61 -30.53 13.95 -28.31
C ARG A 61 -31.76 13.26 -28.93
N ARG A 62 -32.65 12.71 -28.10
CA ARG A 62 -33.87 11.99 -28.49
C ARG A 62 -35.08 12.91 -28.50
#